data_AF-A0A959P3L8-F1
#
_entry.id   AF-A0A959P3L8-F1
#
_cell.length_a   1.000
_cell.length_b   1.000
_cell.length_c   1.000
_cell.angle_alpha   90.00
_cell.angle_beta   90.00
_cell.angle_gamma   90.00
#
_symmetry.space_group_name_H-M   'P 1'
#
loop_
_entity.id
_entity.type
_entity.pdbx_description
1 polymer ?
#
loop_
_entity_poly.entity_id
_entity_poly.type
_entity_poly.pdbx_seq_one_letter_code
_entity_poly.pdbx_strand_id
1 'polypeptide(L)'
;KIKEEKEKISAEVKNKLAEEQSEQFAELQKELNEKSIQIKELNKSKAEIEKLKREKNELKESIEAEAQKTLNEKLNEEKERIRKSEADKVELKLKEYEKQIEDQKKLVEEMKRKQEQGSMQMQGEVQELAIEEWLSNNFPLDTIDEIKKGARGADCLQIVNTRTRQNCGIIYYESKRTKDFQKGWIEKFKEDIREKGANIGVLVTDAMPSDMDRMGMREGIWICSFEEFKGLCFVLRESLIQISTALSSQENKGDKMSMLYDFLTSSEFRMQIEAIVEGFTQMKNDLDSEKRAMQRIWSTREKQIEKVVTNTVNMYGSIKGIAGTAIGTVKALELPEGDEPEF
;
A
#
# COMPACT_ATOMS: atom_id res chain seq x y z
N LYS A 1 -146.21 -46.24 41.68
CA LYS A 1 -145.54 -47.08 40.65
C LYS A 1 -144.71 -46.27 39.65
N ILE A 2 -145.20 -45.25 38.92
CA ILE A 2 -144.34 -44.48 37.96
C ILE A 2 -143.41 -43.44 38.64
N LYS A 3 -143.73 -42.96 39.85
CA LYS A 3 -142.95 -41.93 40.57
C LYS A 3 -141.67 -42.48 41.23
N GLU A 4 -141.71 -43.70 41.77
CA GLU A 4 -140.56 -44.37 42.41
C GLU A 4 -139.50 -44.84 41.40
N GLU A 5 -139.89 -45.25 40.18
CA GLU A 5 -138.93 -45.61 39.13
C GLU A 5 -138.19 -44.38 38.57
N LYS A 6 -138.86 -43.22 38.46
CA LYS A 6 -138.21 -41.96 38.05
C LYS A 6 -137.20 -41.44 39.09
N GLU A 7 -137.49 -41.60 40.39
CA GLU A 7 -136.56 -41.21 41.46
C GLU A 7 -135.34 -42.14 41.52
N LYS A 8 -135.51 -43.45 41.31
CA LYS A 8 -134.38 -44.39 41.20
C LYS A 8 -133.47 -44.08 40.01
N ILE A 9 -134.04 -43.85 38.82
CA ILE A 9 -133.26 -43.52 37.61
C ILE A 9 -132.57 -42.16 37.77
N SER A 10 -133.23 -41.16 38.36
CA SER A 10 -132.60 -39.86 38.63
C SER A 10 -131.46 -39.93 39.65
N ALA A 11 -131.55 -40.82 40.64
CA ALA A 11 -130.49 -41.05 41.63
C ALA A 11 -129.30 -41.80 41.01
N GLU A 12 -129.55 -42.82 40.18
CA GLU A 12 -128.49 -43.53 39.44
C GLU A 12 -127.75 -42.62 38.45
N VAL A 13 -128.46 -41.76 37.71
CA VAL A 13 -127.81 -40.82 36.77
C VAL A 13 -126.98 -39.78 37.52
N LYS A 14 -127.45 -39.27 38.66
CA LYS A 14 -126.66 -38.36 39.49
C LYS A 14 -125.42 -39.02 40.09
N ASN A 15 -125.52 -40.28 40.53
CA ASN A 15 -124.36 -41.01 41.04
C ASN A 15 -123.35 -41.31 39.93
N LYS A 16 -123.79 -41.75 38.75
CA LYS A 16 -122.90 -41.96 37.60
C LYS A 16 -122.20 -40.66 37.16
N LEU A 17 -122.91 -39.54 37.13
CA LEU A 17 -122.33 -38.25 36.78
C LEU A 17 -121.32 -37.78 37.84
N ALA A 18 -121.59 -38.03 39.12
CA ALA A 18 -120.66 -37.71 40.21
C ALA A 18 -119.42 -38.61 40.20
N GLU A 19 -119.58 -39.91 39.88
CA GLU A 19 -118.45 -40.83 39.67
C GLU A 19 -117.62 -40.41 38.46
N GLU A 20 -118.23 -40.15 37.29
CA GLU A 20 -117.52 -39.69 36.09
C GLU A 20 -116.78 -38.37 36.33
N GLN A 21 -117.39 -37.41 37.03
CA GLN A 21 -116.72 -36.15 37.39
C GLN A 21 -115.59 -36.37 38.40
N SER A 22 -115.75 -37.28 39.35
CA SER A 22 -114.70 -37.63 40.30
C SER A 22 -113.52 -38.33 39.61
N GLU A 23 -113.78 -39.22 38.66
CA GLU A 23 -112.76 -39.89 37.85
C GLU A 23 -112.02 -38.88 36.96
N GLN A 24 -112.74 -38.01 36.25
CA GLN A 24 -112.13 -36.94 35.44
C GLN A 24 -111.29 -35.98 36.29
N PHE A 25 -111.78 -35.60 37.47
CA PHE A 25 -111.02 -34.73 38.38
C PHE A 25 -109.77 -35.43 38.91
N ALA A 26 -109.85 -36.72 39.23
CA ALA A 26 -108.69 -37.51 39.65
C ALA A 26 -107.66 -37.64 38.53
N GLU A 27 -108.10 -37.83 37.28
CA GLU A 27 -107.22 -37.91 36.11
C GLU A 27 -106.53 -36.57 35.80
N LEU A 28 -107.28 -35.46 35.84
CA LEU A 28 -106.74 -34.09 35.73
C LEU A 28 -105.75 -33.77 36.85
N GLN A 29 -106.05 -34.16 38.10
CA GLN A 29 -105.14 -33.96 39.23
C GLN A 29 -103.84 -34.77 39.07
N LYS A 30 -103.94 -35.98 38.51
CA LYS A 30 -102.79 -36.82 38.19
C LYS A 30 -101.94 -36.19 37.08
N GLU A 31 -102.56 -35.72 36.00
CA GLU A 31 -101.86 -35.07 34.88
C GLU A 31 -101.19 -33.75 35.32
N LEU A 32 -101.86 -32.97 36.18
CA LEU A 32 -101.31 -31.73 36.74
C LEU A 32 -100.08 -32.02 37.62
N ASN A 33 -100.13 -33.07 38.43
CA ASN A 33 -99.00 -33.50 39.25
C ASN A 33 -97.83 -33.99 38.39
N GLU A 34 -98.10 -34.78 37.35
CA GLU A 34 -97.07 -35.25 36.40
C GLU A 34 -96.41 -34.07 35.66
N LYS A 35 -97.18 -33.10 35.16
CA LYS A 35 -96.64 -31.88 34.54
C LYS A 35 -95.87 -31.01 35.53
N SER A 36 -96.33 -30.91 36.78
CA SER A 36 -95.63 -30.17 37.83
C SER A 36 -94.26 -30.80 38.15
N ILE A 37 -94.18 -32.14 38.18
CA ILE A 37 -92.94 -32.89 38.34
C ILE A 37 -92.02 -32.65 37.13
N GLN A 38 -92.54 -32.76 35.91
CA GLN A 38 -91.77 -32.50 34.68
C GLN A 38 -91.23 -31.07 34.63
N ILE A 39 -92.02 -30.06 35.03
CA ILE A 39 -91.55 -28.66 35.08
C ILE A 39 -90.44 -28.49 36.11
N LYS A 40 -90.52 -29.15 37.27
CA LYS A 40 -89.44 -29.13 38.27
C LYS A 40 -88.16 -29.77 37.74
N GLU A 41 -88.26 -30.90 37.05
CA GLU A 41 -87.09 -31.56 36.42
C GLU A 41 -86.49 -30.73 35.28
N LEU A 42 -87.34 -30.10 34.47
CA LEU A 42 -86.90 -29.24 33.37
C LEU A 42 -86.23 -27.96 33.88
N ASN A 43 -86.70 -27.40 34.99
CA ASN A 43 -86.04 -26.26 35.65
C ASN A 43 -84.70 -26.67 36.29
N LYS A 44 -84.61 -27.86 36.90
CA LYS A 44 -83.35 -28.39 37.43
C LYS A 44 -82.32 -28.63 36.33
N SER A 45 -82.70 -29.30 35.25
CA SER A 45 -81.81 -29.56 34.11
C SER A 45 -81.37 -28.27 33.41
N LYS A 46 -82.25 -27.28 33.26
CA LYS A 46 -81.86 -25.95 32.75
C LYS A 46 -80.80 -25.28 33.63
N ALA A 47 -81.00 -25.28 34.96
CA ALA A 47 -80.02 -24.70 35.89
C ALA A 47 -78.67 -25.42 35.82
N GLU A 48 -78.67 -26.75 35.68
CA GLU A 48 -77.46 -27.56 35.55
C GLU A 48 -76.73 -27.33 34.22
N ILE A 49 -77.46 -27.22 33.11
CA ILE A 49 -76.90 -26.84 31.79
C ILE A 49 -76.25 -25.46 31.86
N GLU A 50 -76.89 -24.49 32.52
CA GLU A 50 -76.34 -23.14 32.62
C GLU A 50 -75.08 -23.10 33.50
N LYS A 51 -75.04 -23.89 34.57
CA LYS A 51 -73.85 -24.07 35.41
C LYS A 51 -72.70 -24.70 34.61
N LEU A 52 -72.94 -25.80 33.91
CA LEU A 52 -71.94 -26.46 33.06
C LEU A 52 -71.42 -25.54 31.94
N LYS A 53 -72.28 -24.67 31.40
CA LYS A 53 -71.89 -23.70 30.37
C LYS A 53 -70.95 -22.62 30.92
N ARG A 54 -71.17 -22.16 32.17
CA ARG A 54 -70.27 -21.22 32.85
C ARG A 54 -68.92 -21.88 33.14
N GLU A 55 -68.93 -23.07 33.75
CA GLU A 55 -67.70 -23.82 34.04
C GLU A 55 -66.89 -24.11 32.77
N LYS A 56 -67.55 -24.47 31.65
CA LYS A 56 -66.89 -24.66 30.36
C LYS A 56 -66.24 -23.38 29.83
N ASN A 57 -66.91 -22.24 29.95
CA ASN A 57 -66.37 -20.97 29.48
C ASN A 57 -65.17 -20.53 30.32
N GLU A 58 -65.27 -20.63 31.66
CA GLU A 58 -64.17 -20.32 32.58
C GLU A 58 -62.96 -21.23 32.32
N LEU A 59 -63.18 -22.53 32.12
CA LEU A 59 -62.11 -23.47 31.77
C LEU A 59 -61.47 -23.12 30.43
N LYS A 60 -62.27 -22.72 29.43
CA LYS A 60 -61.77 -22.33 28.10
C LYS A 60 -60.90 -21.08 28.17
N GLU A 61 -61.34 -20.05 28.90
CA GLU A 61 -60.57 -18.83 29.11
C GLU A 61 -59.27 -19.11 29.87
N SER A 62 -59.31 -19.97 30.90
CA SER A 62 -58.11 -20.39 31.63
C SER A 62 -57.11 -21.13 30.74
N ILE A 63 -57.59 -22.05 29.89
CA ILE A 63 -56.75 -22.78 28.94
C ILE A 63 -56.15 -21.84 27.89
N GLU A 64 -56.93 -20.89 27.35
CA GLU A 64 -56.42 -19.89 26.41
C GLU A 64 -55.35 -19.00 27.05
N ALA A 65 -55.53 -18.60 28.31
CA ALA A 65 -54.55 -17.82 29.05
C ALA A 65 -53.24 -18.60 29.33
N GLU A 66 -53.33 -19.87 29.76
CA GLU A 66 -52.15 -20.72 29.94
C GLU A 66 -51.44 -21.03 28.61
N ALA A 67 -52.19 -21.26 27.54
CA ALA A 67 -51.65 -21.44 26.20
C ALA A 67 -50.89 -20.17 25.73
N GLN A 68 -51.44 -18.98 25.98
CA GLN A 68 -50.79 -17.73 25.62
C GLN A 68 -49.51 -17.50 26.45
N LYS A 69 -49.52 -17.85 27.74
CA LYS A 69 -48.36 -17.73 28.62
C LYS A 69 -47.23 -18.68 28.20
N THR A 70 -47.55 -19.95 27.98
CA THR A 70 -46.58 -20.95 27.50
C THR A 70 -46.05 -20.62 26.10
N LEU A 71 -46.87 -20.06 25.23
CA LEU A 71 -46.42 -19.57 23.92
C LEU A 71 -45.43 -18.42 24.06
N ASN A 72 -45.71 -17.44 24.92
CA ASN A 72 -44.80 -16.31 25.16
C ASN A 72 -43.46 -16.76 25.77
N GLU A 73 -43.48 -17.73 26.70
CA GLU A 73 -42.27 -18.31 27.28
C GLU A 73 -41.41 -18.97 26.19
N LYS A 74 -42.00 -19.84 25.36
CA LYS A 74 -41.30 -20.45 24.21
C LYS A 74 -40.76 -19.42 23.22
N LEU A 75 -41.52 -18.35 22.97
CA LEU A 75 -41.13 -17.31 22.01
C LEU A 75 -39.95 -16.47 22.53
N ASN A 76 -39.86 -16.26 23.85
CA ASN A 76 -38.71 -15.63 24.48
C ASN A 76 -37.47 -16.53 24.48
N GLU A 77 -37.63 -17.82 24.80
CA GLU A 77 -36.54 -18.79 24.72
C GLU A 77 -35.96 -18.88 23.31
N GLU A 78 -36.83 -18.93 22.29
CA GLU A 78 -36.40 -18.99 20.90
C GLU A 78 -35.71 -17.69 20.44
N LYS A 79 -36.20 -16.52 20.88
CA LYS A 79 -35.54 -15.23 20.63
C LYS A 79 -34.14 -15.17 21.23
N GLU A 80 -33.97 -15.63 22.47
CA GLU A 80 -32.66 -15.68 23.12
C GLU A 80 -31.72 -16.67 22.40
N ARG A 81 -32.24 -17.81 21.96
CA ARG A 81 -31.48 -18.80 21.19
C ARG A 81 -31.01 -18.22 19.85
N ILE A 82 -31.89 -17.51 19.14
CA ILE A 82 -31.55 -16.85 17.87
C ILE A 82 -30.48 -15.78 18.10
N ARG A 83 -30.66 -14.91 19.11
CA ARG A 83 -29.67 -13.87 19.45
C ARG A 83 -28.29 -14.44 19.76
N LYS A 84 -28.21 -15.51 20.56
CA LYS A 84 -26.94 -16.19 20.84
C LYS A 84 -26.32 -16.76 19.59
N SER A 85 -27.10 -17.47 18.76
CA SER A 85 -26.59 -18.04 17.51
C SER A 85 -26.09 -16.98 16.53
N GLU A 86 -26.76 -15.83 16.43
CA GLU A 86 -26.30 -14.71 15.61
C GLU A 86 -25.02 -14.07 16.17
N ALA A 87 -24.95 -13.86 17.49
CA ALA A 87 -23.75 -13.33 18.14
C ALA A 87 -22.53 -14.24 17.91
N ASP A 88 -22.68 -15.55 18.10
CA ASP A 88 -21.60 -16.53 17.91
C ASP A 88 -21.12 -16.56 16.44
N LYS A 89 -22.06 -16.47 15.48
CA LYS A 89 -21.72 -16.40 14.04
C LYS A 89 -20.96 -15.13 13.68
N VAL A 90 -21.34 -13.99 14.26
CA VAL A 90 -20.66 -12.72 14.04
C VAL A 90 -19.27 -12.75 14.66
N GLU A 91 -19.13 -13.29 15.87
CA GLU A 91 -17.84 -13.43 16.56
C GLU A 91 -16.87 -14.31 15.77
N LEU A 92 -17.34 -15.46 15.26
CA LEU A 92 -16.53 -16.35 14.42
C LEU A 92 -16.04 -15.64 13.15
N LYS A 93 -16.93 -14.92 12.45
CA LYS A 93 -16.54 -14.16 11.25
C LYS A 93 -15.55 -13.04 11.55
N LEU A 94 -15.71 -12.35 12.68
CA LEU A 94 -14.77 -11.33 13.13
C LEU A 94 -13.38 -11.91 13.35
N LYS A 95 -13.29 -13.04 14.06
CA LYS A 95 -12.02 -13.75 14.29
C LYS A 95 -11.37 -14.25 13.01
N GLU A 96 -12.16 -14.74 12.04
CA GLU A 96 -11.66 -15.13 10.73
C GLU A 96 -11.08 -13.93 9.97
N TYR A 97 -11.79 -12.80 9.95
CA TYR A 97 -11.30 -11.58 9.29
C TYR A 97 -10.07 -10.99 9.98
N GLU A 98 -10.01 -10.98 11.32
CA GLU A 98 -8.83 -10.53 12.07
C GLU A 98 -7.59 -11.37 11.70
N LYS A 99 -7.75 -12.70 11.65
CA LYS A 99 -6.66 -13.59 11.25
C LYS A 99 -6.23 -13.37 9.80
N GLN A 100 -7.18 -13.20 8.88
CA GLN A 100 -6.87 -12.88 7.48
C GLN A 100 -6.09 -11.55 7.34
N ILE A 101 -6.47 -10.52 8.10
CA ILE A 101 -5.76 -9.23 8.10
C ILE A 101 -4.34 -9.39 8.65
N GLU A 102 -4.16 -10.19 9.69
CA GLU A 102 -2.84 -10.43 10.27
C GLU A 102 -1.92 -11.19 9.32
N ASP A 103 -2.44 -12.24 8.68
CA ASP A 103 -1.69 -13.01 7.67
C ASP A 103 -1.33 -12.15 6.45
N GLN A 104 -2.26 -11.29 6.00
CA GLN A 104 -2.00 -10.32 4.92
C GLN A 104 -0.92 -9.30 5.31
N LYS A 105 -0.95 -8.78 6.54
CA LYS A 105 0.10 -7.84 7.02
C LYS A 105 1.48 -8.49 7.00
N LYS A 106 1.61 -9.73 7.50
CA LYS A 106 2.88 -10.48 7.48
C LYS A 106 3.39 -10.69 6.05
N LEU A 107 2.49 -11.07 5.13
CA LEU A 107 2.85 -11.26 3.72
C LEU A 107 3.34 -9.96 3.07
N VAL A 108 2.68 -8.83 3.34
CA VAL A 108 3.09 -7.51 2.82
C VAL A 108 4.47 -7.12 3.36
N GLU A 109 4.75 -7.37 4.63
CA GLU A 109 6.02 -7.05 5.26
C GLU A 109 7.17 -7.90 4.70
N GLU A 110 6.94 -9.20 4.48
CA GLU A 110 7.89 -10.07 3.80
C GLU A 110 8.13 -9.68 2.33
N MET A 111 7.08 -9.34 1.59
CA MET A 111 7.20 -8.86 0.21
C MET A 111 8.00 -7.57 0.14
N LYS A 112 7.74 -6.63 1.06
CA LYS A 112 8.49 -5.37 1.15
C LYS A 112 9.98 -5.63 1.39
N ARG A 113 10.31 -6.54 2.33
CA ARG A 113 11.71 -6.91 2.60
C ARG A 113 12.40 -7.55 1.38
N LYS A 114 11.71 -8.45 0.66
CA LYS A 114 12.24 -9.06 -0.57
C LYS A 114 12.45 -8.04 -1.68
N GLN A 115 11.52 -7.10 -1.83
CA GLN A 115 11.60 -6.02 -2.83
C GLN A 115 12.76 -5.06 -2.54
N GLU A 116 12.94 -4.65 -1.28
CA GLU A 116 14.07 -3.83 -0.85
C GLU A 116 15.42 -4.54 -1.05
N GLN A 117 15.48 -5.85 -0.77
CA GLN A 117 16.69 -6.65 -0.97
C GLN A 117 17.05 -6.83 -2.48
N GLY A 118 16.06 -7.08 -3.33
CA GLY A 118 16.25 -7.13 -4.79
C GLY A 118 16.68 -5.78 -5.38
N SER A 119 16.16 -4.68 -4.83
CA SER A 119 16.57 -3.32 -5.21
C SER A 119 18.03 -3.05 -4.85
N MET A 120 18.51 -3.47 -3.67
CA MET A 120 19.91 -3.29 -3.28
C MET A 120 20.88 -4.06 -4.18
N GLN A 121 20.53 -5.27 -4.60
CA GLN A 121 21.35 -6.06 -5.51
C GLN A 121 21.42 -5.39 -6.89
N MET A 122 20.28 -5.11 -7.52
CA MET A 122 20.24 -4.38 -8.80
C MET A 122 20.99 -3.05 -8.74
N GLN A 123 20.89 -2.33 -7.62
CA GLN A 123 21.58 -1.06 -7.42
C GLN A 123 23.11 -1.16 -7.35
N GLY A 124 23.66 -2.29 -6.90
CA GLY A 124 25.10 -2.58 -6.95
C GLY A 124 25.55 -2.87 -8.38
N GLU A 125 24.79 -3.72 -9.09
CA GLU A 125 25.09 -4.07 -10.50
C GLU A 125 25.06 -2.84 -11.42
N VAL A 126 24.13 -1.92 -11.18
CA VAL A 126 24.04 -0.66 -11.94
C VAL A 126 25.27 0.22 -11.70
N GLN A 127 25.84 0.24 -10.49
CA GLN A 127 27.03 1.05 -10.21
C GLN A 127 28.28 0.44 -10.84
N GLU A 128 28.42 -0.88 -10.79
CA GLU A 128 29.49 -1.62 -11.49
C GLU A 128 29.46 -1.32 -13.00
N LEU A 129 28.30 -1.51 -13.63
CA LEU A 129 28.10 -1.23 -15.06
C LEU A 129 28.37 0.24 -15.40
N ALA A 130 27.96 1.16 -14.53
CA ALA A 130 28.20 2.59 -14.74
C ALA A 130 29.68 2.97 -14.68
N ILE A 131 30.48 2.31 -13.82
CA ILE A 131 31.94 2.49 -13.78
C ILE A 131 32.55 2.00 -15.10
N GLU A 132 32.20 0.81 -15.54
CA GLU A 132 32.73 0.22 -16.78
C GLU A 132 32.37 1.02 -18.02
N GLU A 133 31.10 1.43 -18.14
CA GLU A 133 30.61 2.25 -19.23
C GLU A 133 31.32 3.61 -19.23
N TRP A 134 31.50 4.22 -18.05
CA TRP A 134 32.22 5.48 -17.93
C TRP A 134 33.68 5.37 -18.38
N LEU A 135 34.39 4.33 -17.95
CA LEU A 135 35.78 4.08 -18.34
C LEU A 135 35.90 3.81 -19.84
N SER A 136 35.04 2.95 -20.38
CA SER A 136 35.05 2.58 -21.79
C SER A 136 34.77 3.78 -22.71
N ASN A 137 33.82 4.63 -22.32
CA ASN A 137 33.47 5.83 -23.09
C ASN A 137 34.57 6.91 -23.05
N ASN A 138 35.22 7.10 -21.91
CA ASN A 138 36.24 8.15 -21.74
C ASN A 138 37.64 7.69 -22.17
N PHE A 139 37.94 6.40 -22.13
CA PHE A 139 39.23 5.83 -22.48
C PHE A 139 39.15 4.74 -23.55
N PRO A 140 38.80 5.06 -24.82
CA PRO A 140 38.57 4.05 -25.87
C PRO A 140 39.81 3.23 -26.27
N LEU A 141 41.01 3.65 -25.86
CA LEU A 141 42.25 2.93 -26.15
C LEU A 141 42.57 1.89 -25.06
N ASP A 142 42.04 2.07 -23.87
CA ASP A 142 42.31 1.21 -22.72
C ASP A 142 41.50 -0.08 -22.83
N THR A 143 42.01 -1.16 -22.24
CA THR A 143 41.26 -2.41 -22.15
C THR A 143 40.55 -2.46 -20.80
N ILE A 144 39.22 -2.60 -20.82
CA ILE A 144 38.39 -2.70 -19.62
C ILE A 144 37.90 -4.15 -19.51
N ASP A 145 38.42 -4.88 -18.54
CA ASP A 145 38.08 -6.28 -18.28
C ASP A 145 37.11 -6.36 -17.09
N GLU A 146 35.88 -6.82 -17.35
CA GLU A 146 34.88 -7.16 -16.33
C GLU A 146 35.25 -8.46 -15.62
N ILE A 147 35.26 -8.46 -14.28
CA ILE A 147 35.38 -9.69 -13.50
C ILE A 147 33.99 -10.20 -13.14
N LYS A 148 33.58 -11.27 -13.82
CA LYS A 148 32.24 -11.86 -13.68
C LYS A 148 31.88 -12.19 -12.23
N LYS A 149 30.62 -11.91 -11.87
CA LYS A 149 30.02 -12.27 -10.58
C LYS A 149 30.25 -13.74 -10.22
N GLY A 150 30.89 -13.97 -9.06
CA GLY A 150 31.24 -15.29 -8.54
C GLY A 150 32.70 -15.71 -8.75
N ALA A 151 33.47 -14.97 -9.55
CA ALA A 151 34.92 -15.07 -9.55
C ALA A 151 35.52 -14.31 -8.36
N ARG A 152 36.65 -14.78 -7.81
CA ARG A 152 37.43 -13.98 -6.84
C ARG A 152 38.07 -12.80 -7.58
N GLY A 153 37.83 -11.60 -7.06
CA GLY A 153 38.38 -10.36 -7.57
C GLY A 153 37.44 -9.17 -7.34
N ALA A 154 37.96 -7.98 -7.61
CA ALA A 154 37.21 -6.75 -7.67
C ALA A 154 36.39 -6.67 -8.96
N ASP A 155 35.64 -5.59 -9.13
CA ASP A 155 34.60 -5.54 -10.16
C ASP A 155 35.17 -5.29 -11.57
N CYS A 156 36.14 -4.38 -11.69
CA CYS A 156 36.63 -3.94 -12.99
C CYS A 156 38.15 -3.76 -13.00
N LEU A 157 38.80 -4.22 -14.07
CA LEU A 157 40.24 -4.04 -14.30
C LEU A 157 40.46 -3.21 -15.56
N GLN A 158 41.16 -2.08 -15.43
CA GLN A 158 41.55 -1.21 -16.54
C GLN A 158 43.03 -1.40 -16.84
N ILE A 159 43.35 -1.84 -18.06
CA ILE A 159 44.70 -1.83 -18.61
C ILE A 159 44.87 -0.54 -19.41
N VAL A 160 45.72 0.35 -18.90
CA VAL A 160 45.96 1.66 -19.50
C VAL A 160 46.83 1.50 -20.75
N ASN A 161 46.34 1.99 -21.87
CA ASN A 161 47.04 1.94 -23.15
C ASN A 161 47.14 3.33 -23.77
N THR A 162 48.19 3.54 -24.56
CA THR A 162 48.34 4.73 -25.40
C THR A 162 48.50 4.31 -26.86
N ARG A 163 48.39 5.25 -27.80
CA ARG A 163 48.59 4.96 -29.23
C ARG A 163 49.98 4.43 -29.55
N THR A 164 50.98 4.80 -28.75
CA THR A 164 52.39 4.47 -28.97
C THR A 164 52.85 3.30 -28.13
N ARG A 165 52.17 3.00 -27.02
CA ARG A 165 52.56 1.96 -26.07
C ARG A 165 51.34 1.29 -25.44
N GLN A 166 51.33 -0.02 -25.51
CA GLN A 166 50.35 -0.85 -24.82
C GLN A 166 50.84 -1.19 -23.40
N ASN A 167 49.88 -1.43 -22.50
CA ASN A 167 50.10 -1.83 -21.12
C ASN A 167 51.05 -0.88 -20.35
N CYS A 168 50.64 0.38 -20.24
CA CYS A 168 51.34 1.39 -19.44
C CYS A 168 51.20 1.14 -17.94
N GLY A 169 50.17 0.42 -17.53
CA GLY A 169 49.89 0.01 -16.16
C GLY A 169 48.45 -0.47 -16.01
N ILE A 170 48.13 -1.00 -14.85
CA ILE A 170 46.83 -1.58 -14.53
C ILE A 170 46.22 -0.84 -13.34
N ILE A 171 44.98 -0.39 -13.49
CA ILE A 171 44.15 0.16 -12.41
C ILE A 171 43.04 -0.84 -12.11
N TYR A 172 42.84 -1.11 -10.83
CA TYR A 172 41.83 -2.05 -10.37
C TYR A 172 40.77 -1.32 -9.56
N TYR A 173 39.51 -1.56 -9.92
CA TYR A 173 38.36 -0.86 -9.39
C TYR A 173 37.45 -1.81 -8.63
N GLU A 174 37.10 -1.42 -7.41
CA GLU A 174 36.14 -2.10 -6.55
C GLU A 174 35.02 -1.12 -6.20
N SER A 175 33.77 -1.55 -6.33
CA SER A 175 32.58 -0.79 -5.98
C SER A 175 31.91 -1.40 -4.75
N LYS A 176 31.67 -0.60 -3.73
CA LYS A 176 30.98 -1.01 -2.50
C LYS A 176 29.84 -0.08 -2.17
N ARG A 177 28.61 -0.58 -2.41
CA ARG A 177 27.38 0.11 -2.09
C ARG A 177 26.74 -0.43 -0.81
N THR A 178 27.17 0.12 0.31
CA THR A 178 26.71 -0.29 1.65
C THR A 178 26.54 0.94 2.54
N LYS A 179 25.79 0.80 3.63
CA LYS A 179 25.54 1.91 4.57
C LYS A 179 26.74 2.26 5.44
N ASP A 180 27.57 1.27 5.78
CA ASP A 180 28.69 1.42 6.71
C ASP A 180 29.97 0.90 6.09
N PHE A 181 31.05 1.68 6.21
CA PHE A 181 32.38 1.27 5.75
C PHE A 181 32.97 0.17 6.63
N GLN A 182 33.38 -0.96 6.04
CA GLN A 182 34.06 -2.03 6.80
C GLN A 182 35.56 -2.01 6.53
N LYS A 183 36.36 -1.96 7.61
CA LYS A 183 37.84 -1.97 7.53
C LYS A 183 38.40 -3.17 6.75
N GLY A 184 37.74 -4.32 6.83
CA GLY A 184 38.16 -5.54 6.14
C GLY A 184 38.08 -5.49 4.61
N TRP A 185 37.45 -4.48 4.00
CA TRP A 185 37.46 -4.34 2.54
C TRP A 185 38.83 -3.96 2.01
N ILE A 186 39.55 -3.08 2.72
CA ILE A 186 40.89 -2.63 2.32
C ILE A 186 41.86 -3.80 2.29
N GLU A 187 41.83 -4.65 3.30
CA GLU A 187 42.74 -5.79 3.43
C GLU A 187 42.49 -6.84 2.34
N LYS A 188 41.23 -7.20 2.09
CA LYS A 188 40.85 -8.11 1.00
C LYS A 188 41.21 -7.53 -0.36
N PHE A 189 40.87 -6.27 -0.61
CA PHE A 189 41.14 -5.63 -1.89
C PHE A 189 42.64 -5.54 -2.18
N LYS A 190 43.49 -5.35 -1.17
CA LYS A 190 44.96 -5.43 -1.33
C LYS A 190 45.46 -6.81 -1.72
N GLU A 191 44.81 -7.88 -1.25
CA GLU A 191 45.14 -9.23 -1.68
C GLU A 191 44.77 -9.42 -3.15
N ASP A 192 43.57 -8.98 -3.55
CA ASP A 192 43.10 -9.07 -4.93
C ASP A 192 43.97 -8.24 -5.89
N ILE A 193 44.38 -7.03 -5.51
CA ILE A 193 45.32 -6.18 -6.27
C ILE A 193 46.64 -6.92 -6.50
N ARG A 194 47.16 -7.59 -5.47
CA ARG A 194 48.42 -8.35 -5.55
C ARG A 194 48.28 -9.59 -6.42
N GLU A 195 47.17 -10.30 -6.32
CA GLU A 195 46.89 -11.49 -7.14
C GLU A 195 46.76 -11.13 -8.63
N LYS A 196 46.13 -9.99 -8.94
CA LYS A 196 45.97 -9.51 -10.32
C LYS A 196 47.16 -8.71 -10.86
N GLY A 197 48.14 -8.40 -10.01
CA GLY A 197 49.30 -7.59 -10.41
C GLY A 197 48.95 -6.15 -10.79
N ALA A 198 47.88 -5.59 -10.22
CA ALA A 198 47.47 -4.22 -10.50
C ALA A 198 48.40 -3.19 -9.85
N ASN A 199 48.65 -2.07 -10.53
CA ASN A 199 49.53 -1.01 -10.05
C ASN A 199 48.82 -0.07 -9.07
N ILE A 200 47.53 0.18 -9.29
CA ILE A 200 46.73 1.12 -8.49
C ILE A 200 45.39 0.47 -8.14
N GLY A 201 44.98 0.59 -6.88
CA GLY A 201 43.65 0.19 -6.41
C GLY A 201 42.76 1.38 -6.10
N VAL A 202 41.53 1.35 -6.61
CA VAL A 202 40.51 2.37 -6.38
C VAL A 202 39.23 1.71 -5.86
N LEU A 203 38.83 2.07 -4.65
CA LEU A 203 37.60 1.67 -4.00
C LEU A 203 36.57 2.80 -4.11
N VAL A 204 35.52 2.57 -4.87
CA VAL A 204 34.39 3.46 -5.05
C VAL A 204 33.31 3.10 -4.05
N THR A 205 32.92 4.02 -3.16
CA THR A 205 31.92 3.73 -2.13
C THR A 205 31.02 4.91 -1.80
N ASP A 206 29.77 4.62 -1.45
CA ASP A 206 28.82 5.61 -0.93
C ASP A 206 29.06 5.91 0.57
N ALA A 207 29.64 4.97 1.31
CA ALA A 207 29.93 5.12 2.74
C ALA A 207 31.43 5.29 2.98
N MET A 208 31.86 6.52 3.22
CA MET A 208 33.26 6.82 3.50
C MET A 208 33.69 6.33 4.90
N PRO A 209 34.98 6.05 5.11
CA PRO A 209 35.50 5.79 6.45
C PRO A 209 35.25 6.96 7.40
N SER A 210 35.05 6.68 8.69
CA SER A 210 34.68 7.70 9.71
C SER A 210 35.67 8.85 9.90
N ASP A 211 36.92 8.65 9.46
CA ASP A 211 38.05 9.58 9.49
C ASP A 211 38.27 10.31 8.15
N MET A 212 37.37 10.15 7.18
CA MET A 212 37.48 10.74 5.84
C MET A 212 36.16 11.41 5.42
N ASP A 213 36.19 12.73 5.26
CA ASP A 213 35.04 13.50 4.79
C ASP A 213 34.91 13.53 3.25
N ARG A 214 36.01 13.22 2.54
CA ARG A 214 36.17 13.33 1.08
C ARG A 214 37.10 12.23 0.56
N MET A 215 37.18 12.09 -0.77
CA MET A 215 38.18 11.25 -1.45
C MET A 215 39.56 11.35 -0.80
N GLY A 216 40.24 10.21 -0.64
CA GLY A 216 41.62 10.18 -0.18
C GLY A 216 42.24 8.79 -0.28
N MET A 217 43.51 8.69 0.10
CA MET A 217 44.25 7.43 0.06
C MET A 217 44.37 6.84 1.47
N ARG A 218 43.95 5.58 1.63
CA ARG A 218 44.08 4.83 2.87
C ARG A 218 44.88 3.57 2.65
N GLU A 219 46.03 3.52 3.33
CA GLU A 219 46.96 2.39 3.29
C GLU A 219 47.34 1.93 1.86
N GLY A 220 47.45 2.86 0.92
CA GLY A 220 47.81 2.58 -0.48
C GLY A 220 46.63 2.28 -1.43
N ILE A 221 45.39 2.33 -0.95
CA ILE A 221 44.18 2.27 -1.79
C ILE A 221 43.52 3.64 -1.84
N TRP A 222 43.13 4.08 -3.03
CA TRP A 222 42.30 5.26 -3.20
C TRP A 222 40.86 4.95 -2.85
N ILE A 223 40.26 5.72 -1.96
CA ILE A 223 38.84 5.60 -1.58
C ILE A 223 38.15 6.88 -2.02
N CYS A 224 37.09 6.75 -2.81
CA CYS A 224 36.36 7.90 -3.35
C CYS A 224 34.87 7.60 -3.55
N SER A 225 34.05 8.65 -3.66
CA SER A 225 32.66 8.52 -4.12
C SER A 225 32.58 8.33 -5.64
N PHE A 226 31.43 7.87 -6.15
CA PHE A 226 31.23 7.70 -7.60
C PHE A 226 31.41 9.00 -8.39
N GLU A 227 31.06 10.15 -7.82
CA GLU A 227 31.26 11.44 -8.49
C GLU A 227 32.74 11.86 -8.51
N GLU A 228 33.51 11.55 -7.46
CA GLU A 228 34.94 11.83 -7.40
C GLU A 228 35.74 10.88 -8.30
N PHE A 229 35.31 9.61 -8.43
CA PHE A 229 35.88 8.62 -9.33
C PHE A 229 36.01 9.14 -10.77
N LYS A 230 34.99 9.84 -11.27
CA LYS A 230 34.95 10.36 -12.65
C LYS A 230 36.12 11.29 -12.96
N GLY A 231 36.62 12.03 -11.98
CA GLY A 231 37.82 12.87 -12.12
C GLY A 231 39.10 12.10 -11.80
N LEU A 232 39.07 11.30 -10.73
CA LEU A 232 40.23 10.56 -10.24
C LEU A 232 40.80 9.60 -11.29
N CYS A 233 39.95 8.92 -12.07
CA CYS A 233 40.41 7.96 -13.08
C CYS A 233 41.31 8.60 -14.15
N PHE A 234 41.04 9.84 -14.58
CA PHE A 234 41.91 10.57 -15.52
C PHE A 234 43.30 10.82 -14.94
N VAL A 235 43.35 11.23 -13.67
CA VAL A 235 44.60 11.57 -12.98
C VAL A 235 45.46 10.33 -12.80
N LEU A 236 44.86 9.23 -12.31
CA LEU A 236 45.57 7.97 -12.09
C LEU A 236 46.07 7.38 -13.41
N ARG A 237 45.26 7.48 -14.47
CA ARG A 237 45.64 7.04 -15.81
C ARG A 237 46.83 7.83 -16.36
N GLU A 238 46.80 9.16 -16.28
CA GLU A 238 47.89 10.01 -16.74
C GLU A 238 49.19 9.75 -15.96
N SER A 239 49.08 9.61 -14.64
CA SER A 239 50.20 9.22 -13.77
C SER A 239 50.86 7.92 -14.25
N LEU A 240 50.08 6.86 -14.53
CA LEU A 240 50.64 5.60 -15.03
C LEU A 240 51.33 5.76 -16.38
N ILE A 241 50.80 6.58 -17.28
CA ILE A 241 51.42 6.84 -18.58
C ILE A 241 52.77 7.55 -18.41
N GLN A 242 52.84 8.58 -17.57
CA GLN A 242 54.07 9.32 -17.29
C GLN A 242 55.13 8.43 -16.65
N ILE A 243 54.73 7.64 -15.67
CA ILE A 243 55.59 6.64 -15.01
C ILE A 243 56.11 5.62 -16.02
N SER A 244 55.23 5.06 -16.85
CA SER A 244 55.60 4.11 -17.90
C SER A 244 56.65 4.72 -18.84
N THR A 245 56.44 5.98 -19.24
CA THR A 245 57.33 6.73 -20.12
C THR A 245 58.69 6.99 -19.48
N ALA A 246 58.71 7.37 -18.21
CA ALA A 246 59.92 7.55 -17.43
C ALA A 246 60.72 6.23 -17.31
N LEU A 247 60.04 5.11 -17.03
CA LEU A 247 60.67 3.79 -16.97
C LEU A 247 61.28 3.34 -18.31
N SER A 248 60.64 3.65 -19.45
CA SER A 248 61.24 3.37 -20.77
C SER A 248 62.45 4.23 -21.06
N SER A 249 62.49 5.48 -20.59
CA SER A 249 63.67 6.34 -20.77
C SER A 249 64.89 5.89 -19.94
N GLN A 250 64.66 5.01 -18.95
CA GLN A 250 65.63 4.55 -17.96
C GLN A 250 65.99 3.07 -18.14
N GLU A 251 65.69 2.45 -19.29
CA GLU A 251 65.81 1.00 -19.53
C GLU A 251 67.22 0.39 -19.35
N ASN A 252 68.23 1.22 -19.06
CA ASN A 252 69.62 0.83 -18.80
C ASN A 252 70.08 0.90 -17.32
N LYS A 253 69.18 1.07 -16.33
CA LYS A 253 69.55 0.95 -14.90
C LYS A 253 68.59 0.00 -14.18
N GLY A 254 69.15 -1.07 -13.63
CA GLY A 254 68.47 -2.33 -13.30
C GLY A 254 67.56 -2.38 -12.08
N ASP A 255 66.92 -1.29 -11.65
CA ASP A 255 66.05 -1.31 -10.46
C ASP A 255 64.71 -0.59 -10.69
N LYS A 256 63.85 -1.22 -11.50
CA LYS A 256 62.56 -0.65 -11.95
C LYS A 256 61.44 -0.67 -10.89
N MET A 257 61.48 -1.60 -9.93
CA MET A 257 60.41 -1.76 -8.92
C MET A 257 60.59 -0.90 -7.67
N SER A 258 61.83 -0.73 -7.18
CA SER A 258 62.09 0.15 -6.02
C SER A 258 61.76 1.60 -6.36
N MET A 259 62.15 2.08 -7.53
CA MET A 259 61.92 3.45 -7.96
C MET A 259 60.43 3.79 -8.16
N LEU A 260 59.63 2.83 -8.64
CA LEU A 260 58.19 2.98 -8.77
C LEU A 260 57.52 3.17 -7.42
N TYR A 261 57.90 2.33 -6.45
CA TYR A 261 57.41 2.41 -5.09
C TYR A 261 57.85 3.71 -4.42
N ASP A 262 59.13 4.08 -4.56
CA ASP A 262 59.69 5.31 -4.00
C ASP A 262 59.05 6.56 -4.61
N PHE A 263 58.74 6.56 -5.91
CA PHE A 263 58.08 7.68 -6.58
C PHE A 263 56.59 7.77 -6.21
N LEU A 264 55.83 6.67 -6.25
CA LEU A 264 54.41 6.66 -5.86
C LEU A 264 54.18 6.99 -4.39
N THR A 265 55.18 6.72 -3.53
CA THR A 265 55.15 7.09 -2.11
C THR A 265 55.88 8.41 -1.81
N SER A 266 56.47 9.06 -2.82
CA SER A 266 57.19 10.32 -2.65
C SER A 266 56.25 11.47 -2.31
N SER A 267 56.77 12.44 -1.55
CA SER A 267 56.09 13.71 -1.33
C SER A 267 55.85 14.48 -2.62
N GLU A 268 56.71 14.32 -3.62
CA GLU A 268 56.62 15.01 -4.91
C GLU A 268 55.42 14.52 -5.72
N PHE A 269 55.20 13.20 -5.80
CA PHE A 269 54.02 12.63 -6.43
C PHE A 269 52.73 13.05 -5.71
N ARG A 270 52.73 13.01 -4.37
CA ARG A 270 51.60 13.48 -3.57
C ARG A 270 51.26 14.95 -3.86
N MET A 271 52.26 15.83 -3.90
CA MET A 271 52.06 17.24 -4.22
C MET A 271 51.53 17.45 -5.64
N GLN A 272 51.98 16.66 -6.61
CA GLN A 272 51.45 16.72 -7.99
C GLN A 272 49.99 16.29 -8.04
N ILE A 273 49.61 15.23 -7.33
CA ILE A 273 48.21 14.79 -7.22
C ILE A 273 47.35 15.85 -6.50
N GLU A 274 47.83 16.40 -5.38
CA GLU A 274 47.14 17.46 -4.64
C GLU A 274 46.92 18.69 -5.54
N ALA A 275 47.94 19.13 -6.30
CA ALA A 275 47.83 20.26 -7.22
C ALA A 275 46.83 20.01 -8.36
N ILE A 276 46.77 18.78 -8.90
CA ILE A 276 45.81 18.42 -9.94
C ILE A 276 44.38 18.39 -9.38
N VAL A 277 44.18 17.80 -8.19
CA VAL A 277 42.88 17.76 -7.51
C VAL A 277 42.40 19.17 -7.15
N GLU A 278 43.29 20.04 -6.69
CA GLU A 278 43.01 21.45 -6.48
C GLU A 278 42.59 22.15 -7.78
N GLY A 279 43.31 21.90 -8.88
CA GLY A 279 42.96 22.43 -10.21
C GLY A 279 41.57 22.02 -10.68
N PHE A 280 41.21 20.74 -10.55
CA PHE A 280 39.86 20.25 -10.91
C PHE A 280 38.78 20.81 -9.98
N THR A 281 39.07 20.91 -8.69
CA THR A 281 38.14 21.51 -7.71
C THR A 281 37.89 22.97 -8.04
N GLN A 282 38.94 23.71 -8.41
CA GLN A 282 38.82 25.11 -8.83
C GLN A 282 38.01 25.23 -10.13
N MET A 283 38.31 24.43 -11.16
CA MET A 283 37.55 24.46 -12.42
C MET A 283 36.07 24.14 -12.21
N LYS A 284 35.73 23.20 -11.32
CA LYS A 284 34.33 22.90 -10.97
C LYS A 284 33.66 24.09 -10.27
N ASN A 285 34.35 24.69 -9.31
CA ASN A 285 33.83 25.86 -8.59
C ASN A 285 33.61 27.06 -9.53
N ASP A 286 34.53 27.27 -10.47
CA ASP A 286 34.42 28.32 -11.49
C ASP A 286 33.23 28.09 -12.39
N LEU A 287 33.05 26.86 -12.90
CA LEU A 287 31.88 26.49 -13.71
C LEU A 287 30.55 26.70 -12.96
N ASP A 288 30.48 26.33 -11.68
CA ASP A 288 29.28 26.51 -10.88
C ASP A 288 29.04 27.98 -10.51
N SER A 289 30.10 28.80 -10.42
CA SER A 289 29.99 30.25 -10.33
C SER A 289 29.43 30.86 -11.63
N GLU A 290 29.96 30.45 -12.78
CA GLU A 290 29.50 30.88 -14.10
C GLU A 290 28.02 30.53 -14.34
N LYS A 291 27.60 29.31 -14.01
CA LYS A 291 26.18 28.91 -14.10
C LYS A 291 25.27 29.84 -13.30
N ARG A 292 25.64 30.15 -12.06
CA ARG A 292 24.85 31.07 -11.20
C ARG A 292 24.80 32.48 -11.77
N ALA A 293 25.92 32.98 -12.28
CA ALA A 293 25.97 34.29 -12.94
C ALA A 293 25.10 34.32 -14.20
N MET A 294 25.17 33.28 -15.02
CA MET A 294 24.42 33.18 -16.27
C MET A 294 22.91 33.08 -16.01
N GLN A 295 22.49 32.31 -15.01
CA GLN A 295 21.08 32.27 -14.56
C GLN A 295 20.56 33.66 -14.18
N ARG A 296 21.36 34.46 -13.45
CA ARG A 296 21.00 35.84 -13.11
C ARG A 296 20.87 36.73 -14.36
N ILE A 297 21.80 36.60 -15.31
CA ILE A 297 21.78 37.34 -16.57
C ILE A 297 20.54 36.97 -17.39
N TRP A 298 20.25 35.68 -17.52
CA TRP A 298 19.06 35.19 -18.22
C TRP A 298 17.78 35.75 -17.59
N SER A 299 17.62 35.65 -16.27
CA SER A 299 16.46 36.21 -15.58
C SER A 299 16.32 37.72 -15.78
N THR A 300 17.43 38.45 -15.82
CA THR A 300 17.42 39.90 -16.10
C THR A 300 17.00 40.20 -17.54
N ARG A 301 17.55 39.46 -18.51
CA ARG A 301 17.21 39.61 -19.94
C ARG A 301 15.77 39.22 -20.22
N GLU A 302 15.29 38.15 -19.59
CA GLU A 302 13.91 37.70 -19.69
C GLU A 302 12.94 38.79 -19.24
N LYS A 303 13.17 39.43 -18.08
CA LYS A 303 12.37 40.58 -17.63
C LYS A 303 12.44 41.77 -18.58
N GLN A 304 13.60 42.03 -19.19
CA GLN A 304 13.73 43.11 -20.18
C GLN A 304 12.93 42.81 -21.45
N ILE A 305 13.03 41.58 -21.96
CA ILE A 305 12.26 41.10 -23.12
C ILE A 305 10.77 41.21 -22.82
N GLU A 306 10.32 40.69 -21.68
CA GLU A 306 8.92 40.74 -21.25
C GLU A 306 8.41 42.18 -21.15
N LYS A 307 9.21 43.11 -20.62
CA LYS A 307 8.86 44.54 -20.57
C LYS A 307 8.70 45.14 -21.97
N VAL A 308 9.61 44.82 -22.90
CA VAL A 308 9.53 45.31 -24.30
C VAL A 308 8.30 44.73 -25.00
N VAL A 309 8.03 43.43 -24.83
CA VAL A 309 6.84 42.76 -25.38
C VAL A 309 5.58 43.41 -24.83
N THR A 310 5.48 43.55 -23.51
CA THR A 310 4.32 44.17 -22.84
C THR A 310 4.08 45.60 -23.33
N ASN A 311 5.13 46.43 -23.41
CA ASN A 311 5.01 47.79 -23.93
C ASN A 311 4.56 47.82 -25.40
N THR A 312 5.06 46.88 -26.21
CA THR A 312 4.69 46.77 -27.63
C THR A 312 3.22 46.37 -27.78
N VAL A 313 2.75 45.40 -26.98
CA VAL A 313 1.34 44.98 -26.92
C VAL A 313 0.45 46.13 -26.48
N ASN A 314 0.82 46.83 -25.40
CA ASN A 314 0.05 47.95 -24.87
C ASN A 314 -0.03 49.11 -25.87
N MET A 315 1.08 49.44 -26.54
CA MET A 315 1.12 50.46 -27.57
C MET A 315 0.24 50.06 -28.75
N TYR A 316 0.40 48.86 -29.30
CA TYR A 316 -0.41 48.36 -30.42
C TYR A 316 -1.91 48.35 -30.05
N GLY A 317 -2.27 47.83 -28.88
CA GLY A 317 -3.66 47.83 -28.39
C GLY A 317 -4.24 49.24 -28.21
N SER A 318 -3.46 50.18 -27.68
CA SER A 318 -3.88 51.58 -27.51
C SER A 318 -4.14 52.26 -28.86
N ILE A 319 -3.23 52.11 -29.82
CA ILE A 319 -3.38 52.73 -31.14
C ILE A 319 -4.52 52.06 -31.92
N LYS A 320 -4.65 50.72 -31.89
CA LYS A 320 -5.77 49.98 -32.51
C LYS A 320 -7.12 50.37 -31.88
N GLY A 321 -7.17 50.62 -30.57
CA GLY A 321 -8.37 51.12 -29.89
C GLY A 321 -8.80 52.53 -30.33
N ILE A 322 -7.85 53.42 -30.63
CA ILE A 322 -8.13 54.79 -31.10
C ILE A 322 -8.46 54.83 -32.59
N ALA A 323 -7.67 54.14 -33.42
CA ALA A 323 -7.76 54.19 -34.89
C ALA A 323 -8.68 53.11 -35.49
N GLY A 324 -9.16 52.17 -34.69
CA GLY A 324 -10.04 51.08 -35.12
C GLY A 324 -9.41 50.20 -36.20
N THR A 325 -10.21 49.87 -37.22
CA THR A 325 -9.82 49.00 -38.34
C THR A 325 -8.85 49.64 -39.34
N ALA A 326 -8.49 50.92 -39.16
CA ALA A 326 -7.54 51.59 -40.04
C ALA A 326 -6.08 51.13 -39.82
N ILE A 327 -5.79 50.43 -38.71
CA ILE A 327 -4.48 49.85 -38.42
C ILE A 327 -4.46 48.37 -38.79
N GLY A 328 -3.48 47.97 -39.59
CA GLY A 328 -3.27 46.59 -40.01
C GLY A 328 -2.95 45.66 -38.85
N THR A 329 -3.38 44.41 -38.95
CA THR A 329 -3.24 43.43 -37.87
C THR A 329 -1.83 42.84 -37.79
N VAL A 330 -1.28 42.75 -36.58
CA VAL A 330 -0.01 42.06 -36.32
C VAL A 330 -0.31 40.65 -35.84
N LYS A 331 -0.18 39.66 -36.73
CA LYS A 331 -0.53 38.25 -36.47
C LYS A 331 0.04 37.67 -35.16
N ALA A 332 1.25 38.08 -34.75
CA ALA A 332 1.89 37.59 -33.52
C ALA A 332 1.22 38.10 -32.22
N LEU A 333 0.31 39.07 -32.31
CA LEU A 333 -0.41 39.68 -31.18
C LEU A 333 -1.92 39.39 -31.19
N GLU A 334 -2.40 38.64 -32.18
CA GLU A 334 -3.81 38.23 -32.27
C GLU A 334 -3.94 36.79 -31.76
N LEU A 335 -5.11 36.46 -31.20
CA LEU A 335 -5.40 35.08 -30.85
C LEU A 335 -5.53 34.25 -32.14
N PRO A 336 -5.00 33.02 -32.19
CA PRO A 336 -5.37 32.08 -33.24
C PRO A 336 -6.88 31.93 -33.21
N GLU A 337 -7.55 32.16 -34.35
CA GLU A 337 -8.97 31.82 -34.48
C GLU A 337 -9.07 30.31 -34.23
N GLY A 338 -9.76 29.94 -33.16
CA GLY A 338 -9.91 28.54 -32.78
C GLY A 338 -10.60 27.77 -33.90
N ASP A 339 -10.07 26.59 -34.23
CA ASP A 339 -10.82 25.60 -34.98
C ASP A 339 -12.15 25.37 -34.23
N GLU A 340 -13.26 25.80 -34.83
CA GLU A 340 -14.58 25.40 -34.36
C GLU A 340 -14.60 23.86 -34.32
N PRO A 341 -15.03 23.23 -33.21
CA PRO A 341 -15.24 21.80 -33.23
C PRO A 341 -16.36 21.51 -34.22
N GLU A 342 -16.03 20.86 -35.34
CA GLU A 342 -17.01 20.28 -36.25
C GLU A 342 -17.91 19.34 -35.42
N PHE A 343 -19.20 19.65 -35.41
CA PHE A 343 -20.26 18.94 -34.70
C PHE A 343 -20.37 17.46 -35.07
#